data_AF-W5SBV3-F1
#
_entry.id   AF-W5SBV3-F1
#
_cell.length_a   1.000
_cell.length_b   1.000
_cell.length_c   1.000
_cell.angle_alpha   90.00
_cell.angle_beta   90.00
_cell.angle_gamma   90.00
#
_symmetry.space_group_name_H-M   'P 1'
#
loop_
_entity.id
_entity.type
_entity.pdbx_description
1 polymer ?
#
loop_
_entity_poly.entity_id
_entity_poly.type
_entity_poly.pdbx_seq_one_letter_code
_entity_poly.pdbx_strand_id
1 'polypeptide(L)'
;MVKSIDELAKAIGKKLKKDDGTFEDETNDNNGQLVVVVYSVISGLDTKLTALEQKVEISDELKGKITDVKSKSKLFLEKLKSDDLCKKDAKDADIKKAIERTNADKTKGASELEALNTAIDELLKAANAAVEAAIKELTTPVKGEKPSQNN
;
A
#
# COMPACT_ATOMS: atom_id res chain seq x y z
N MET A 1 1.66 3.47 4.22
CA MET A 1 1.38 4.22 2.96
C MET A 1 0.15 3.68 2.26
N VAL A 2 0.09 2.42 1.81
CA VAL A 2 -1.14 1.91 1.16
C VAL A 2 -2.34 1.89 2.12
N LYS A 3 -2.17 1.41 3.35
CA LYS A 3 -3.25 1.39 4.36
C LYS A 3 -3.73 2.78 4.79
N SER A 4 -2.92 3.84 4.65
CA SER A 4 -3.40 5.18 4.97
C SER A 4 -4.39 5.71 3.94
N ILE A 5 -4.51 5.08 2.76
CA ILE A 5 -5.54 5.43 1.79
C ILE A 5 -6.94 5.09 2.32
N ASP A 6 -7.08 4.05 3.15
CA ASP A 6 -8.36 3.73 3.81
C ASP A 6 -8.80 4.87 4.75
N GLU A 7 -7.84 5.52 5.43
CA GLU A 7 -8.12 6.70 6.26
C GLU A 7 -8.45 7.93 5.41
N LEU A 8 -7.78 8.12 4.27
CA LEU A 8 -8.09 9.19 3.32
C LEU A 8 -9.48 9.00 2.68
N ALA A 9 -9.91 7.76 2.43
CA ALA A 9 -11.22 7.45 1.90
C ALA A 9 -12.36 7.88 2.85
N LYS A 10 -12.11 7.92 4.17
CA LYS A 10 -13.09 8.43 5.15
C LYS A 10 -13.37 9.93 4.99
N ALA A 11 -12.50 10.68 4.32
CA ALA A 11 -12.68 12.11 4.06
C ALA A 11 -13.47 12.41 2.77
N ILE A 12 -13.89 11.38 2.00
CA ILE A 12 -14.71 11.59 0.79
C ILE A 12 -16.03 12.22 1.18
N GLY A 13 -16.38 13.32 0.51
CA GLY A 13 -17.62 14.06 0.76
C GLY A 13 -17.65 14.70 2.14
N LYS A 14 -16.49 14.93 2.76
CA LYS A 14 -16.38 15.52 4.10
C LYS A 14 -15.62 16.84 4.07
N LYS A 15 -15.96 17.70 5.02
CA LYS A 15 -15.16 18.85 5.44
C LYS A 15 -14.92 18.82 6.94
N LEU A 16 -13.94 19.61 7.39
CA LEU A 16 -13.61 19.75 8.79
C LEU A 16 -14.57 20.74 9.46
N LYS A 17 -15.19 20.33 10.58
CA LYS A 17 -15.87 21.23 11.48
C LYS A 17 -14.86 22.11 12.20
N LYS A 18 -15.07 23.43 12.12
CA LYS A 18 -14.22 24.40 12.80
C LYS A 18 -14.23 24.22 14.33
N ASP A 19 -15.38 23.85 14.89
CA ASP A 19 -15.62 23.93 16.33
C ASP A 19 -14.91 22.81 17.12
N ASP A 20 -14.81 21.61 16.55
CA ASP A 20 -14.28 20.43 17.25
C ASP A 20 -13.32 19.57 16.40
N GLY A 21 -13.06 19.94 15.14
CA GLY A 21 -12.19 19.18 14.25
C GLY A 21 -12.77 17.84 13.79
N THR A 22 -14.06 17.58 14.02
CA THR A 22 -14.73 16.39 13.48
C THR A 22 -15.12 16.59 12.01
N PHE A 23 -15.55 15.53 11.34
CA PHE A 23 -15.98 15.60 9.94
C PHE A 23 -17.49 15.84 9.85
N GLU A 24 -17.90 16.66 8.89
CA GLU A 24 -19.28 16.83 8.47
C GLU A 24 -19.39 16.69 6.95
N ASP A 25 -20.62 16.45 6.47
CA ASP A 25 -20.87 16.29 5.04
C ASP A 25 -20.58 17.60 4.27
N GLU A 26 -19.91 17.44 3.13
CA GLU A 26 -19.72 18.46 2.10
C GLU A 26 -20.74 18.25 0.99
N THR A 27 -21.33 19.34 0.49
CA THR A 27 -22.42 19.28 -0.49
C THR A 27 -21.98 19.58 -1.92
N ASN A 28 -20.73 20.03 -2.11
CA ASN A 28 -20.23 20.53 -3.39
C ASN A 28 -19.23 19.61 -4.11
N ASP A 29 -19.18 18.31 -3.75
CA ASP A 29 -18.33 17.31 -4.41
C ASP A 29 -16.85 17.75 -4.57
N ASN A 30 -16.25 18.38 -3.55
CA ASN A 30 -14.92 19.00 -3.67
C ASN A 30 -13.76 18.02 -3.41
N ASN A 31 -13.81 16.82 -4.01
CA ASN A 31 -12.85 15.74 -3.72
C ASN A 31 -11.67 15.66 -4.69
N GLY A 32 -11.60 16.51 -5.74
CA GLY A 32 -10.51 16.43 -6.72
C GLY A 32 -9.11 16.50 -6.10
N GLN A 33 -8.95 17.32 -5.06
CA GLN A 33 -7.70 17.44 -4.32
C GLN A 33 -7.35 16.16 -3.53
N LEU A 34 -8.34 15.40 -3.06
CA LEU A 34 -8.11 14.14 -2.38
C LEU A 34 -7.43 13.13 -3.31
N VAL A 35 -7.84 13.07 -4.59
CA VAL A 35 -7.19 12.23 -5.61
C VAL A 35 -5.74 12.62 -5.80
N VAL A 36 -5.42 13.92 -5.85
CA VAL A 36 -4.03 14.41 -5.94
C VAL A 36 -3.20 13.93 -4.75
N VAL A 37 -3.74 14.00 -3.54
CA VAL A 37 -3.05 13.51 -2.34
C VAL A 37 -2.81 12.00 -2.40
N VAL A 38 -3.84 11.21 -2.75
CA VAL A 38 -3.71 9.75 -2.91
C VAL A 38 -2.66 9.39 -3.97
N TYR A 39 -2.71 10.06 -5.13
CA TYR A 39 -1.75 9.87 -6.22
C TYR A 39 -0.32 10.18 -5.76
N SER A 40 -0.13 11.26 -5.00
CA SER A 40 1.18 11.63 -4.43
C SER A 40 1.70 10.59 -3.43
N VAL A 41 0.83 10.05 -2.56
CA VAL A 41 1.21 9.00 -1.61
C VAL A 41 1.68 7.75 -2.36
N ILE A 42 0.95 7.31 -3.38
CA ILE A 42 1.32 6.10 -4.13
C ILE A 42 2.53 6.33 -5.04
N SER A 43 2.70 7.52 -5.61
CA SER A 43 3.93 7.87 -6.34
C SER A 43 5.16 7.83 -5.42
N GLY A 44 5.01 8.29 -4.17
CA GLY A 44 6.04 8.16 -3.15
C GLY A 44 6.33 6.70 -2.77
N LEU A 45 5.32 5.83 -2.79
CA LEU A 45 5.51 4.39 -2.60
C LEU A 45 6.30 3.78 -3.76
N ASP A 46 5.95 4.08 -5.03
CA ASP A 46 6.67 3.59 -6.22
C ASP A 46 8.15 3.99 -6.21
N THR A 47 8.44 5.21 -5.77
CA THR A 47 9.82 5.70 -5.57
C THR A 47 10.56 4.84 -4.54
N LYS A 48 9.93 4.55 -3.38
CA LYS A 48 10.53 3.72 -2.34
C LYS A 48 10.73 2.27 -2.78
N LEU A 49 9.80 1.71 -3.56
CA LEU A 49 9.91 0.36 -4.12
C LEU A 49 11.05 0.26 -5.13
N THR A 50 11.22 1.29 -5.97
CA THR A 50 12.35 1.37 -6.91
C THR A 50 13.69 1.39 -6.18
N ALA A 51 13.81 2.17 -5.10
CA ALA A 51 15.00 2.16 -4.27
C ALA A 51 15.23 0.82 -3.57
N LEU A 52 14.16 0.14 -3.16
CA LEU A 52 14.25 -1.16 -2.50
C LEU A 52 14.73 -2.26 -3.47
N GLU A 53 14.21 -2.27 -4.70
CA GLU A 53 14.58 -3.20 -5.77
C GLU A 53 16.08 -3.15 -6.13
N GLN A 54 16.73 -2.00 -5.91
CA GLN A 54 18.16 -1.77 -6.19
C GLN A 54 19.10 -2.26 -5.08
N LYS A 55 18.60 -2.71 -3.92
CA LYS A 55 19.47 -3.18 -2.84
C LYS A 55 20.14 -4.50 -3.19
N VAL A 56 21.46 -4.56 -2.96
CA VAL A 56 22.37 -5.61 -3.47
C VAL A 56 22.22 -6.97 -2.76
N GLU A 57 21.47 -7.05 -1.66
CA GLU A 57 21.39 -8.26 -0.80
C GLU A 57 19.95 -8.77 -0.59
N ILE A 58 18.99 -8.31 -1.39
CA ILE A 58 17.62 -8.82 -1.30
C ILE A 58 17.53 -10.16 -2.06
N SER A 59 16.92 -11.16 -1.42
CA SER A 59 16.65 -12.47 -2.04
C SER A 59 15.79 -12.33 -3.30
N ASP A 60 15.91 -13.27 -4.23
CA ASP A 60 15.14 -13.24 -5.48
C ASP A 60 13.62 -13.32 -5.22
N GLU A 61 13.20 -14.05 -4.18
CA GLU A 61 11.80 -14.09 -3.75
C GLU A 61 11.29 -12.71 -3.33
N LEU A 62 12.04 -12.01 -2.48
CA LEU A 62 11.66 -10.67 -2.03
C LEU A 62 11.72 -9.66 -3.18
N LYS A 63 12.71 -9.77 -4.08
CA LYS A 63 12.76 -8.96 -5.31
C LYS A 63 11.51 -9.16 -6.17
N GLY A 64 11.11 -10.41 -6.41
CA GLY A 64 9.89 -10.73 -7.16
C GLY A 64 8.65 -10.08 -6.55
N LYS A 65 8.50 -10.13 -5.22
CA LYS A 65 7.39 -9.47 -4.52
C LYS A 65 7.46 -7.94 -4.59
N ILE A 66 8.66 -7.35 -4.53
CA ILE A 66 8.85 -5.89 -4.71
C ILE A 66 8.42 -5.47 -6.12
N THR A 67 8.86 -6.20 -7.15
CA THR A 67 8.49 -5.94 -8.54
C THR A 67 6.97 -6.06 -8.74
N ASP A 68 6.33 -7.06 -8.11
CA ASP A 68 4.88 -7.23 -8.17
C ASP A 68 4.12 -6.06 -7.54
N VAL A 69 4.50 -5.64 -6.33
CA VAL A 69 3.93 -4.45 -5.67
C VAL A 69 4.10 -3.21 -6.56
N LYS A 70 5.30 -3.03 -7.13
CA LYS A 70 5.63 -1.89 -8.01
C LYS A 70 4.78 -1.88 -9.29
N SER A 71 4.54 -3.04 -9.88
CA SER A 71 3.63 -3.18 -11.03
C SER A 71 2.22 -2.75 -10.66
N LYS A 72 1.71 -3.24 -9.52
CA LYS A 72 0.37 -2.90 -9.02
C LYS A 72 0.24 -1.44 -8.62
N SER A 73 1.28 -0.80 -8.06
CA SER A 73 1.24 0.64 -7.77
C SER A 73 1.13 1.47 -9.04
N LYS A 74 1.84 1.08 -10.11
CA LYS A 74 1.72 1.74 -11.42
C LYS A 74 0.33 1.58 -12.02
N LEU A 75 -0.22 0.36 -11.99
CA LEU A 75 -1.59 0.12 -12.47
C LEU A 75 -2.63 0.98 -11.75
N PHE A 76 -2.51 1.10 -10.42
CA PHE A 76 -3.39 1.98 -9.65
C PHE A 76 -3.22 3.46 -10.04
N LEU A 77 -1.98 3.96 -10.15
CA LEU A 77 -1.70 5.33 -10.59
C LEU A 77 -2.27 5.61 -11.99
N GLU A 78 -2.13 4.67 -12.93
CA GLU A 78 -2.73 4.79 -14.27
C GLU A 78 -4.26 4.91 -14.19
N LYS A 79 -4.91 4.12 -13.34
CA LYS A 79 -6.36 4.13 -13.19
C LYS A 79 -6.91 5.44 -12.63
N LEU A 80 -6.15 6.11 -11.76
CA LEU A 80 -6.54 7.40 -11.19
C LEU A 80 -6.53 8.55 -12.21
N LYS A 81 -5.83 8.42 -13.34
CA LYS A 81 -5.74 9.44 -14.39
C LYS A 81 -6.96 9.40 -15.32
N SER A 82 -8.16 9.58 -14.77
CA SER A 82 -9.40 9.70 -15.55
C SER A 82 -10.09 11.06 -15.32
N ASP A 83 -10.81 11.55 -16.34
CA ASP A 83 -11.46 12.87 -16.31
C ASP A 83 -12.48 13.01 -15.17
N ASP A 84 -13.14 11.91 -14.80
CA ASP A 84 -14.09 11.88 -13.67
C ASP A 84 -13.42 12.12 -12.32
N LEU A 85 -12.12 11.81 -12.22
CA LEU A 85 -11.32 11.95 -10.99
C LEU A 85 -10.41 13.19 -11.01
N CYS A 86 -9.99 13.63 -12.20
CA CYS A 86 -9.02 14.71 -12.41
C CYS A 86 -9.65 16.12 -12.50
N LYS A 87 -10.78 16.33 -11.83
CA LYS A 87 -11.52 17.59 -11.79
C LYS A 87 -11.75 18.04 -10.36
N LYS A 88 -11.90 19.36 -10.15
CA LYS A 88 -12.10 19.96 -8.81
C LYS A 88 -13.31 19.35 -8.11
N ASP A 89 -14.41 19.22 -8.85
CA ASP A 89 -15.73 18.78 -8.43
C ASP A 89 -15.96 17.27 -8.65
N ALA A 90 -14.91 16.46 -8.44
CA ALA A 90 -15.01 15.01 -8.59
C ALA A 90 -16.02 14.42 -7.58
N LYS A 91 -17.02 13.72 -8.13
CA LYS A 91 -18.17 13.21 -7.38
C LYS A 91 -17.77 12.18 -6.34
N ASP A 92 -18.41 12.24 -5.17
CA ASP A 92 -18.19 11.25 -4.10
C ASP A 92 -18.26 9.81 -4.63
N ALA A 93 -19.28 9.51 -5.43
CA ALA A 93 -19.49 8.17 -5.99
C ALA A 93 -18.31 7.72 -6.87
N ASP A 94 -17.74 8.61 -7.68
CA ASP A 94 -16.60 8.28 -8.54
C ASP A 94 -15.31 8.12 -7.72
N ILE A 95 -15.10 8.95 -6.70
CA ILE A 95 -13.95 8.82 -5.80
C ILE A 95 -14.02 7.54 -4.98
N LYS A 96 -15.20 7.13 -4.50
CA LYS A 96 -15.37 5.84 -3.81
C LYS A 96 -14.98 4.66 -4.70
N LYS A 97 -15.39 4.67 -5.97
CA LYS A 97 -14.98 3.66 -6.96
C LYS A 97 -13.48 3.62 -7.22
N ALA A 98 -12.77 4.70 -6.89
CA ALA A 98 -11.34 4.83 -7.10
C ALA A 98 -10.51 4.48 -5.86
N ILE A 99 -10.89 4.91 -4.65
CA ILE A 99 -10.01 4.83 -3.47
C ILE A 99 -10.63 4.11 -2.26
N GLU A 100 -11.92 3.80 -2.27
CA GLU A 100 -12.56 3.07 -1.18
C GLU A 100 -12.59 1.57 -1.50
N ARG A 101 -11.66 0.80 -0.94
CA ARG A 101 -11.55 -0.66 -1.17
C ARG A 101 -12.76 -1.47 -0.74
N THR A 102 -13.60 -0.92 0.14
CA THR A 102 -14.85 -1.54 0.60
C THR A 102 -16.04 -1.18 -0.27
N ASN A 103 -15.89 -0.29 -1.26
CA ASN A 103 -16.96 0.09 -2.14
C ASN A 103 -17.40 -1.09 -3.02
N ALA A 104 -18.70 -1.20 -3.29
CA ALA A 104 -19.25 -2.30 -4.09
C ALA A 104 -18.84 -2.19 -5.58
N ASP A 105 -18.83 -0.98 -6.12
CA ASP A 105 -18.33 -0.70 -7.48
C ASP A 105 -16.88 -0.22 -7.40
N LYS A 106 -15.95 -0.93 -8.05
CA LYS A 106 -14.51 -0.66 -7.95
C LYS A 106 -13.87 -0.30 -9.28
N THR A 107 -14.69 0.10 -10.26
CA THR A 107 -14.30 0.24 -11.67
C THR A 107 -13.29 1.35 -11.97
N LYS A 108 -13.02 2.26 -11.01
CA LYS A 108 -12.17 3.45 -11.20
C LYS A 108 -10.86 3.43 -10.41
N GLY A 109 -10.48 2.32 -9.78
CA GLY A 109 -9.21 2.20 -9.07
C GLY A 109 -9.25 1.39 -7.79
N ALA A 110 -10.42 1.22 -7.16
CA ALA A 110 -10.49 0.54 -5.87
C ALA A 110 -10.09 -0.95 -5.98
N SER A 111 -10.28 -1.57 -7.16
CA SER A 111 -9.81 -2.92 -7.45
C SER A 111 -8.28 -2.99 -7.52
N GLU A 112 -7.65 -2.05 -8.23
CA GLU A 112 -6.20 -1.95 -8.31
C GLU A 112 -5.57 -1.61 -6.95
N LEU A 113 -6.23 -0.76 -6.15
CA LEU A 113 -5.82 -0.46 -4.77
C LEU A 113 -5.91 -1.68 -3.86
N GLU A 114 -6.97 -2.49 -3.99
CA GLU A 114 -7.11 -3.75 -3.25
C GLU A 114 -6.02 -4.74 -3.63
N ALA A 115 -5.75 -4.91 -4.93
CA ALA A 115 -4.65 -5.75 -5.41
C ALA A 115 -3.30 -5.27 -4.88
N LEU A 116 -3.05 -3.96 -4.90
CA LEU A 116 -1.85 -3.34 -4.34
C LEU A 116 -1.73 -3.60 -2.83
N ASN A 117 -2.83 -3.49 -2.08
CA ASN A 117 -2.83 -3.78 -0.65
C ASN A 117 -2.46 -5.25 -0.37
N THR A 118 -3.05 -6.19 -1.11
CA THR A 118 -2.73 -7.62 -0.99
C THR A 118 -1.26 -7.90 -1.27
N ALA A 119 -0.70 -7.33 -2.34
CA ALA A 119 0.72 -7.51 -2.65
C ALA A 119 1.66 -6.93 -1.59
N ILE A 120 1.29 -5.79 -0.98
CA ILE A 120 2.03 -5.23 0.16
C ILE A 120 1.98 -6.15 1.37
N ASP A 121 0.81 -6.71 1.69
CA ASP A 121 0.66 -7.65 2.82
C ASP A 121 1.49 -8.92 2.58
N GLU A 122 1.53 -9.43 1.35
CA GLU A 122 2.40 -10.55 0.99
C GLU A 122 3.90 -10.23 1.06
N LEU A 123 4.33 -9.05 0.59
CA LEU A 123 5.71 -8.61 0.71
C LEU A 123 6.13 -8.48 2.18
N LEU A 124 5.27 -7.88 3.01
CA LEU A 124 5.52 -7.73 4.45
C LEU A 124 5.60 -9.09 5.14
N LYS A 125 4.72 -10.03 4.78
CA LYS A 125 4.75 -11.40 5.31
C LYS A 125 6.07 -12.10 4.98
N ALA A 126 6.53 -12.01 3.73
CA ALA A 126 7.80 -12.61 3.32
C ALA A 126 9.00 -11.97 4.03
N ALA A 127 9.00 -10.64 4.18
CA ALA A 127 10.05 -9.93 4.90
C ALA A 127 10.11 -10.34 6.38
N ASN A 128 8.95 -10.42 7.05
CA ASN A 128 8.88 -10.86 8.44
C ASN A 128 9.32 -12.31 8.60
N ALA A 129 8.93 -13.21 7.70
CA ALA A 129 9.35 -14.61 7.74
C ALA A 129 10.88 -14.75 7.59
N ALA A 130 11.51 -13.94 6.73
CA ALA A 130 12.96 -13.92 6.59
C ALA A 130 13.67 -13.46 7.89
N VAL A 131 13.12 -12.43 8.56
CA VAL A 131 13.61 -11.96 9.86
C VAL A 131 13.46 -13.04 10.95
N GLU A 132 12.28 -13.66 11.05
CA GLU A 132 12.01 -14.74 12.01
C GLU A 132 12.95 -15.94 11.80
N ALA A 133 13.22 -16.32 10.54
CA ALA A 133 14.15 -17.39 10.22
C ALA A 133 15.58 -17.08 10.68
N ALA A 134 16.06 -15.86 10.42
CA ALA A 134 17.40 -15.44 10.84
C ALA A 134 17.54 -15.42 12.37
N ILE A 135 16.52 -14.93 13.09
CA ILE A 135 16.50 -14.96 14.57
C ILE A 135 16.53 -16.41 15.08
N LYS A 136 15.76 -17.30 14.46
CA LYS A 136 15.71 -18.71 14.85
C LYS A 136 17.07 -19.39 14.67
N GLU A 137 17.76 -19.15 13.56
CA GLU A 137 19.09 -19.70 13.31
C GLU A 137 20.12 -19.26 14.37
N LEU A 138 20.07 -17.98 14.78
CA LEU A 138 20.96 -17.45 15.82
C LEU A 138 20.62 -17.92 17.24
N THR A 139 19.38 -18.33 17.50
CA THR A 139 18.92 -18.75 18.83
C THR A 139 18.91 -20.27 19.02
N THR A 140 19.04 -21.06 17.95
CA THR A 140 19.21 -22.51 18.07
C THR A 140 20.59 -22.84 18.65
N PRO A 141 20.69 -23.70 19.69
CA PRO A 141 21.98 -24.11 20.23
C PRO A 141 22.83 -24.76 19.15
N VAL A 142 24.09 -24.33 19.02
CA VAL A 142 25.05 -25.02 18.17
C VAL A 142 25.14 -26.46 18.68
N LYS A 143 24.80 -27.43 17.82
CA LYS A 143 24.90 -28.85 18.16
C LYS A 143 26.35 -29.13 18.54
N GLY A 144 26.61 -29.30 19.83
CA GLY A 144 27.96 -29.58 20.34
C GLY A 144 28.54 -30.77 19.59
N GLU A 145 29.71 -30.59 18.99
CA GLU A 145 30.47 -31.69 18.42
C GLU A 145 30.67 -32.73 19.51
N LYS A 146 30.17 -33.95 19.26
CA LYS A 146 30.37 -35.06 20.18
C LYS A 146 31.88 -35.32 20.21
N PRO A 147 32.56 -35.24 21.37
CA PRO A 147 33.99 -35.51 21.41
C PRO A 147 34.25 -36.93 20.91
N SER A 148 35.13 -37.06 19.93
CA SER A 148 35.55 -38.37 19.39
C SER A 148 36.20 -39.15 20.53
N GLN A 149 35.53 -40.19 21.02
CA GLN A 149 36.14 -41.13 21.95
C GLN A 149 37.12 -42.00 21.15
N ASN A 150 38.38 -41.58 21.07
CA ASN A 150 39.45 -42.48 20.65
C ASN A 150 39.80 -43.40 21.83
N ASN A 151 39.77 -44.69 21.49
CA ASN A 151 39.95 -45.87 22.32
C ASN A 151 41.37 -45.99 22.90
#